data_AF-A0A967K1U4-F1
#
_entry.id   AF-A0A967K1U4-F1
#
_cell.length_a   1.000
_cell.length_b   1.000
_cell.length_c   1.000
_cell.angle_alpha   90.00
_cell.angle_beta   90.00
_cell.angle_gamma   90.00
#
_symmetry.space_group_name_H-M   'P 1'
#
loop_
_entity.id
_entity.type
_entity.pdbx_description
1 polymer ?
#
loop_
_entity_poly.entity_id
_entity_poly.type
_entity_poly.pdbx_seq_one_letter_code
_entity_poly.pdbx_strand_id
1 'polypeptide(L)'
;MVDSTLYSIFKEGSKTYFYSSLFFPMDVRGDVFTLYAFVRKADNYVDTVPQQKEGFYRFWKDYQNALAGNICDDVVISSFVRIMKR
;
A
#
# COMPACT_ATOMS: atom_id res chain seq x y z
N MET A 1 8.15 -12.01 -5.96
CA MET A 1 8.76 -11.63 -4.67
C MET A 1 8.12 -10.30 -4.25
N VAL A 2 7.76 -10.14 -2.98
CA VAL A 2 7.10 -8.90 -2.51
C VAL A 2 8.15 -7.81 -2.34
N ASP A 3 7.84 -6.59 -2.78
CA ASP A 3 8.71 -5.42 -2.61
C ASP A 3 8.99 -5.16 -1.13
N SER A 4 10.24 -4.81 -0.79
CA SER A 4 10.66 -4.58 0.60
C SER A 4 9.88 -3.47 1.27
N THR A 5 9.42 -2.47 0.52
CA THR A 5 8.61 -1.34 1.03
C THR A 5 7.25 -1.84 1.50
N LEU A 6 6.56 -2.64 0.68
CA LEU A 6 5.26 -3.23 1.02
C LEU A 6 5.38 -4.16 2.23
N TYR A 7 6.45 -4.95 2.25
CA TYR A 7 6.77 -5.84 3.35
C TYR A 7 6.96 -5.07 4.67
N SER A 8 7.77 -4.02 4.68
CA SER A 8 8.06 -3.23 5.88
C SER A 8 6.81 -2.50 6.38
N ILE A 9 6.05 -1.83 5.49
CA ILE A 9 4.80 -1.15 5.85
C ILE A 9 3.83 -2.13 6.51
N PHE A 10 3.66 -3.33 5.96
CA PHE A 10 2.76 -4.31 6.53
C PHE A 10 3.26 -4.86 7.87
N LYS A 11 4.51 -5.31 7.92
CA LYS A 11 5.09 -5.90 9.14
C LYS A 11 5.08 -4.93 10.32
N GLU A 12 5.36 -3.65 10.06
CA GLU A 12 5.36 -2.59 11.07
C GLU A 12 3.94 -2.15 11.45
N GLY A 13 3.04 -2.05 10.46
CA GLY A 13 1.66 -1.63 10.67
C GLY A 13 0.78 -2.64 11.41
N SER A 14 1.00 -3.95 11.23
CA SER A 14 0.28 -4.98 11.97
C SER A 14 1.05 -6.29 12.05
N LYS A 15 1.70 -6.53 13.20
CA LYS A 15 2.44 -7.77 13.44
C LYS A 15 1.54 -9.01 13.38
N THR A 16 0.37 -8.95 14.03
CA THR A 16 -0.56 -10.09 14.09
C THR A 16 -1.06 -10.44 12.69
N TYR A 17 -1.56 -9.46 11.93
CA TYR A 17 -2.07 -9.74 10.60
C TYR A 17 -0.96 -10.14 9.63
N PHE A 18 0.21 -9.51 9.74
CA PHE A 18 1.39 -9.88 8.96
C PHE A 18 1.73 -11.37 9.14
N TYR A 19 1.88 -11.86 10.38
CA TYR A 19 2.22 -13.26 10.60
C TYR A 19 1.11 -14.22 10.18
N SER A 20 -0.16 -13.88 10.41
CA SER A 20 -1.29 -14.67 9.91
C SER A 20 -1.32 -14.75 8.38
N SER A 21 -0.92 -13.68 7.69
CA SER A 21 -0.90 -13.63 6.22
C SER A 21 0.17 -14.51 5.58
N LEU A 22 1.19 -14.94 6.35
CA LEU A 22 2.24 -15.83 5.84
C LEU A 22 1.73 -17.21 5.45
N PHE A 23 0.56 -17.62 5.98
CA PHE A 23 -0.09 -18.89 5.68
C PHE A 23 -0.88 -18.89 4.36
N PHE A 24 -1.05 -17.73 3.71
CA PHE A 24 -1.69 -17.70 2.39
C PHE A 24 -0.77 -18.30 1.30
N PRO A 25 -1.36 -18.85 0.23
CA PRO A 25 -0.64 -19.16 -1.01
C PRO A 25 0.18 -17.97 -1.50
N MET A 26 1.29 -18.24 -2.19
CA MET A 26 2.30 -17.21 -2.49
C MET A 26 1.77 -16.05 -3.33
N ASP A 27 0.89 -16.34 -4.29
CA ASP A 27 0.19 -15.38 -5.13
C ASP A 27 -0.76 -14.50 -4.31
N VAL A 28 -1.64 -15.12 -3.51
CA VAL A 28 -2.59 -14.43 -2.63
C VAL A 28 -1.86 -13.56 -1.61
N ARG A 29 -0.78 -14.09 -1.01
CA ARG A 29 0.04 -13.36 -0.05
C ARG A 29 0.61 -12.08 -0.64
N GLY A 30 1.08 -12.10 -1.89
CA GLY A 30 1.59 -10.90 -2.56
C GLY A 30 0.52 -9.82 -2.74
N ASP A 31 -0.70 -10.22 -3.09
CA ASP A 31 -1.82 -9.30 -3.24
C ASP A 31 -2.24 -8.72 -1.88
N VAL A 32 -2.30 -9.54 -0.82
CA VAL A 32 -2.60 -9.10 0.55
C VAL A 32 -1.60 -8.05 1.04
N PHE A 33 -0.30 -8.25 0.81
CA PHE A 33 0.74 -7.29 1.22
C PHE A 33 0.56 -5.95 0.50
N THR A 34 0.22 -6.00 -0.79
CA THR A 34 -0.04 -4.81 -1.60
C THR A 34 -1.26 -4.05 -1.10
N LEU A 35 -2.38 -4.76 -0.88
CA LEU A 35 -3.63 -4.19 -0.38
C LEU A 35 -3.43 -3.53 1.00
N TYR A 36 -2.78 -4.24 1.92
CA TYR A 36 -2.54 -3.72 3.27
C TYR A 36 -1.65 -2.47 3.24
N ALA A 37 -0.53 -2.52 2.50
CA ALA A 37 0.39 -1.39 2.43
C ALA A 37 -0.26 -0.13 1.85
N PHE A 38 -1.16 -0.28 0.87
CA PHE A 38 -1.90 0.85 0.30
C PHE A 38 -2.79 1.54 1.33
N VAL A 39 -3.64 0.77 2.02
CA VAL A 39 -4.56 1.36 3.03
C VAL A 39 -3.80 1.89 4.23
N ARG A 40 -2.75 1.19 4.71
CA ARG A 40 -1.96 1.65 5.87
C ARG A 40 -1.21 2.94 5.57
N LYS A 41 -0.70 3.13 4.35
CA LYS A 41 -0.05 4.37 3.95
C LYS A 41 -1.03 5.55 3.93
N ALA A 42 -2.25 5.33 3.44
CA ALA A 42 -3.30 6.35 3.50
C ALA A 42 -3.69 6.71 4.95
N ASP A 43 -3.90 5.69 5.79
CA ASP A 43 -4.24 5.85 7.22
C ASP A 43 -3.16 6.62 7.98
N ASN A 44 -1.87 6.35 7.71
CA ASN A 44 -0.77 7.04 8.39
C ASN A 44 -0.83 8.58 8.26
N TYR A 45 -1.40 9.12 7.18
CA TYR A 45 -1.56 10.57 7.02
C TYR A 45 -2.65 11.16 7.93
N VAL A 46 -3.67 10.38 8.28
CA VAL A 46 -4.82 10.83 9.08
C VAL A 46 -4.73 10.41 10.55
N ASP A 47 -4.00 9.33 10.86
CA ASP A 47 -3.76 8.82 12.22
C ASP A 47 -2.77 9.67 13.03
N THR A 48 -1.90 10.43 12.34
CA THR A 48 -0.93 11.32 12.99
C THR A 48 -1.58 12.61 13.49
N VAL A 49 -1.04 13.17 14.58
CA VAL A 49 -1.47 14.45 15.16
C VAL A 49 -0.27 15.42 15.22
N PRO A 50 -0.31 16.57 14.53
CA PRO A 50 -1.37 17.01 13.62
C PRO A 50 -1.45 16.11 12.37
N GLN A 51 -2.64 16.04 11.75
CA GLN A 51 -2.84 15.28 10.51
C GLN A 51 -2.00 15.85 9.37
N GLN A 52 -1.48 14.98 8.50
CA GLN A 52 -0.69 15.36 7.33
C GLN A 52 -1.58 15.55 6.10
N LYS A 53 -2.39 16.62 6.11
CA LYS A 53 -3.39 16.92 5.07
C LYS A 53 -2.79 16.97 3.66
N GLU A 54 -1.69 17.71 3.49
CA GLU A 54 -1.02 17.89 2.20
C GLU A 54 -0.43 16.58 1.68
N GLY A 55 0.08 15.74 2.59
CA GLY A 55 0.58 14.40 2.27
C GLY A 55 -0.53 13.50 1.75
N PHE A 56 -1.69 13.49 2.43
CA PHE A 56 -2.86 12.73 2.00
C PHE A 56 -3.36 13.15 0.61
N TYR A 57 -3.52 14.44 0.36
CA TYR A 57 -3.99 14.91 -0.96
C TYR A 57 -2.99 14.63 -2.08
N ARG A 58 -1.69 14.68 -1.81
CA ARG A 58 -0.66 14.27 -2.76
C ARG A 58 -0.78 12.79 -3.10
N PHE A 59 -0.85 11.94 -2.09
CA PHE A 59 -1.04 10.50 -2.26
C PHE A 59 -2.30 10.18 -3.07
N TRP A 60 -3.42 10.85 -2.76
CA TRP A 60 -4.67 10.71 -3.52
C TRP A 60 -4.51 11.12 -4.99
N LYS A 61 -3.86 12.26 -5.27
CA LYS A 61 -3.64 12.74 -6.64
C LYS A 61 -2.73 11.80 -7.43
N ASP A 62 -1.66 11.31 -6.81
CA ASP A 62 -0.74 10.36 -7.44
C ASP A 62 -1.44 9.04 -7.76
N TYR A 63 -2.33 8.58 -6.87
CA TYR A 63 -3.17 7.42 -7.13
C TYR A 63 -4.14 7.62 -8.31
N GLN A 64 -4.82 8.78 -8.38
CA GLN A 64 -5.68 9.11 -9.51
C GLN A 64 -4.90 9.17 -10.83
N ASN A 65 -3.70 9.75 -10.83
CA ASN A 65 -2.82 9.80 -12.00
C ASN A 65 -2.40 8.39 -12.45
N ALA A 66 -2.06 7.51 -11.50
CA ALA A 66 -1.69 6.12 -11.79
C ALA A 66 -2.87 5.31 -12.34
N LEU A 67 -4.09 5.52 -11.83
CA LEU A 67 -5.31 4.93 -12.37
C LEU A 67 -5.55 5.33 -13.83
N ALA A 68 -5.31 6.61 -14.15
CA ALA A 68 -5.40 7.14 -15.51
C ALA A 68 -4.31 6.60 -16.46
N GLY A 69 -3.36 5.80 -15.97
CA GLY A 69 -2.31 5.17 -16.77
C GLY A 69 -0.99 5.94 -16.80
N ASN A 70 -0.85 7.01 -16.03
CA ASN A 70 0.43 7.73 -15.93
C ASN A 70 1.44 6.94 -15.08
N ILE A 71 2.73 7.19 -15.33
CA ILE A 71 3.83 6.62 -14.53
C ILE A 71 3.74 7.15 -13.10
N CYS A 72 3.92 6.25 -12.13
CA CYS A 72 3.93 6.56 -10.70
C CYS A 72 5.10 5.85 -10.03
N ASP A 73 6.02 6.63 -9.47
CA ASP A 73 7.24 6.12 -8.83
C ASP A 73 6.97 5.53 -7.44
N ASP A 74 5.81 5.81 -6.86
CA ASP A 74 5.41 5.25 -5.58
C ASP A 74 5.04 3.78 -5.74
N VAL A 75 5.91 2.89 -5.23
CA VAL A 75 5.73 1.44 -5.31
C VAL A 75 4.44 0.95 -4.65
N VAL A 76 3.92 1.67 -3.65
CA VAL A 76 2.67 1.33 -2.98
C VAL A 76 1.49 1.56 -3.93
N ILE A 77 1.46 2.72 -4.58
CA ILE A 77 0.41 3.09 -5.52
C ILE A 77 0.49 2.24 -6.79
N SER A 78 1.68 2.14 -7.40
CA SER A 78 1.86 1.42 -8.66
C SER A 78 1.58 -0.08 -8.51
N SER A 79 1.98 -0.70 -7.38
CA SER A 79 1.65 -2.10 -7.10
C SER A 79 0.14 -2.29 -6.91
N PHE A 80 -0.53 -1.38 -6.19
CA PHE A 80 -1.96 -1.44 -5.97
C PHE A 80 -2.75 -1.30 -7.29
N VAL A 81 -2.41 -0.32 -8.13
CA VAL A 81 -3.05 -0.16 -9.44
C VAL A 81 -2.81 -1.38 -10.35
N ARG A 82 -1.64 -2.02 -10.25
CA ARG A 82 -1.35 -3.25 -11.00
C ARG A 82 -2.28 -4.39 -10.61
N ILE A 83 -2.55 -4.59 -9.32
CA ILE A 83 -3.44 -5.67 -8.88
C ILE A 83 -4.91 -5.39 -9.21
N MET A 84 -5.34 -4.12 -9.27
CA MET A 84 -6.69 -3.76 -9.71
C MET A 84 -6.98 -4.11 -11.18
N LYS A 85 -5.94 -4.28 -11.99
CA LYS A 85 -6.02 -4.57 -13.42
C LYS A 85 -5.79 -6.06 -13.76
N ARG A 86 -5.60 -6.92 -12.75
CA ARG A 86 -5.55 -8.38 -12.93
C ARG A 86 -6.94 -8.96 -13.07
#